data_AF-A0A6M1SL49-F1
#
_entry.id   AF-A0A6M1SL49-F1
#
_cell.length_a   1.000
_cell.length_b   1.000
_cell.length_c   1.000
_cell.angle_alpha   90.00
_cell.angle_beta   90.00
_cell.angle_gamma   90.00
#
_symmetry.space_group_name_H-M   'P 1'
#
loop_
_entity.id
_entity.type
_entity.pdbx_description
1 polymer ?
#
loop_
_entity_poly.entity_id
_entity_poly.type
_entity_poly.pdbx_seq_one_letter_code
_entity_poly.pdbx_strand_id
1 'polypeptide(L)'
;GLYSADPRKDPNARFIDVCTAGDPALEQMAGGAGSGVGTGGMITKVIAARRAAGSGASTVIAWGREPDVLVRLTQGEPIGSL
;
A
#
# COMPACT_ATOMS: atom_id res chain seq x y z
N GLY A 1 -2.02 -3.34 3.38
CA GLY A 1 -2.08 -1.87 3.30
C GLY A 1 -0.71 -1.26 3.33
N LEU A 2 -0.73 0.07 3.27
CA LEU A 2 0.37 1.00 3.40
C LEU A 2 0.35 1.59 4.80
N TYR A 3 1.53 1.85 5.34
CA TYR A 3 1.72 2.54 6.62
C TYR A 3 2.59 3.76 6.41
N SER A 4 2.44 4.76 7.28
CA SER A 4 3.26 5.99 7.26
C SER A 4 4.76 5.74 7.52
N ALA A 5 5.07 4.63 8.17
CA ALA A 5 6.42 4.13 8.44
C ALA A 5 6.40 2.60 8.55
N ASP A 6 7.56 1.95 8.66
CA ASP A 6 7.63 0.51 8.94
C ASP A 6 7.11 0.24 10.37
N PRO A 7 5.94 -0.40 10.55
CA PRO A 7 5.36 -0.62 11.89
C PRO A 7 6.18 -1.56 12.77
N ARG A 8 7.18 -2.24 12.20
CA ARG A 8 8.14 -3.07 12.97
C ARG A 8 9.23 -2.23 13.63
N LYS A 9 9.43 -1.00 13.18
CA LYS A 9 10.50 -0.09 13.62
C LYS A 9 9.95 1.15 14.31
N ASP A 10 8.80 1.63 13.87
CA ASP A 10 8.13 2.81 14.42
C ASP A 10 6.78 2.41 15.04
N PRO A 11 6.64 2.47 16.38
CA PRO A 11 5.36 2.19 17.05
C PRO A 11 4.28 3.24 16.72
N ASN A 12 4.65 4.42 16.21
CA ASN A 12 3.72 5.45 15.79
C ASN A 12 3.29 5.30 14.32
N ALA A 13 3.71 4.25 13.62
CA ALA A 13 3.32 3.99 12.24
C ALA A 13 1.79 3.89 12.13
N ARG A 14 1.19 4.77 11.33
CA ARG A 14 -0.26 4.82 11.11
C ARG A 14 -0.61 4.08 9.85
N PHE A 15 -1.69 3.31 9.90
CA PHE A 15 -2.29 2.73 8.71
C PHE A 15 -2.87 3.84 7.83
N ILE A 16 -2.73 3.69 6.52
CA ILE A 16 -3.23 4.64 5.53
C ILE A 16 -4.39 3.98 4.80
N ASP A 17 -5.62 4.43 5.08
CA ASP A 17 -6.82 3.85 4.46
C ASP A 17 -6.96 4.28 2.99
N VAL A 18 -6.72 5.56 2.70
CA VAL A 18 -6.86 6.16 1.37
C VAL A 18 -5.72 7.13 1.13
N CYS A 19 -5.15 7.10 -0.08
CA CYS A 19 -4.10 8.03 -0.47
C CYS A 19 -4.17 8.41 -1.95
N THR A 20 -3.60 9.57 -2.29
CA THR A 20 -3.53 10.02 -3.68
C THR A 20 -2.31 9.38 -4.34
N ALA A 21 -2.57 8.51 -5.33
CA ALA A 21 -1.50 7.90 -6.11
C ALA A 21 -0.62 8.97 -6.79
N GLY A 22 0.69 8.87 -6.59
CA GLY A 22 1.66 9.83 -7.13
C GLY A 22 2.01 11.00 -6.19
N ASP A 23 1.45 11.03 -4.97
CA ASP A 23 1.94 11.93 -3.92
C ASP A 23 3.42 11.58 -3.59
N PRO A 24 4.37 12.55 -3.72
CA PRO A 24 5.77 12.34 -3.39
C PRO A 24 6.01 11.85 -1.96
N ALA A 25 5.12 12.16 -1.02
CA ALA A 25 5.21 11.67 0.36
C ALA A 25 5.09 10.14 0.42
N LEU A 26 4.27 9.53 -0.44
CA LEU A 26 4.12 8.08 -0.51
C LEU A 26 5.39 7.38 -0.98
N GLU A 27 6.09 7.98 -1.95
CA GLU A 27 7.36 7.46 -2.46
C GLU A 27 8.47 7.58 -1.40
N GLN A 28 8.53 8.68 -0.66
CA GLN A 28 9.48 8.84 0.46
C GLN A 28 9.22 7.81 1.57
N MET A 29 7.98 7.65 2.02
CA MET A 29 7.60 6.67 3.04
C MET A 29 7.91 5.24 2.59
N ALA A 30 7.61 4.90 1.34
CA ALA A 30 7.81 3.57 0.80
C ALA A 30 9.28 3.26 0.47
N GLY A 31 10.09 4.29 0.19
CA GLY A 31 11.53 4.17 -0.08
C GLY A 31 12.37 3.78 1.14
N GLY A 32 11.93 4.16 2.35
CA GLY A 32 12.56 3.73 3.61
C GLY A 32 12.13 2.34 4.09
N ALA A 33 10.99 1.83 3.62
CA ALA A 33 10.38 0.58 4.05
C ALA A 33 10.91 -0.63 3.26
N GLY A 34 12.17 -1.00 3.51
CA GLY A 34 12.73 -2.28 3.06
C GLY A 34 12.11 -3.45 3.84
N SER A 35 11.12 -4.14 3.27
CA SER A 35 10.60 -5.40 3.82
C SER A 35 11.16 -6.58 3.03
N GLY A 36 11.71 -7.58 3.72
CA GLY A 36 12.34 -8.77 3.13
C GLY A 36 11.38 -9.77 2.46
N VAL A 37 10.19 -9.34 2.05
CA VAL A 37 9.17 -10.19 1.41
C VAL A 37 8.88 -9.62 0.02
N GLY A 38 9.64 -10.12 -0.96
CA GLY A 38 9.55 -9.76 -2.38
C GLY A 38 10.70 -8.86 -2.87
N THR A 39 11.15 -9.10 -4.10
CA THR A 39 12.30 -8.44 -4.75
C THR A 39 12.13 -6.93 -5.01
N GLY A 40 10.95 -6.35 -4.75
CA GLY A 40 10.62 -4.94 -5.04
C GLY A 40 10.20 -4.06 -3.84
N GLY A 41 10.06 -4.61 -2.63
CA GLY A 41 9.67 -3.81 -1.45
C GLY A 41 8.31 -3.10 -1.57
N MET A 42 8.11 -2.04 -0.77
CA MET A 42 6.90 -1.21 -0.82
C MET A 42 6.95 -0.17 -1.96
N ILE A 43 8.13 0.38 -2.23
CA ILE A 43 8.32 1.42 -3.26
C ILE A 43 7.82 0.99 -4.64
N THR A 44 8.05 -0.26 -5.06
CA THR A 44 7.56 -0.73 -6.36
C THR A 44 6.05 -0.83 -6.41
N LYS A 45 5.37 -1.11 -5.29
CA LYS A 45 3.90 -1.16 -5.23
C LYS A 45 3.30 0.23 -5.35
N VAL A 46 3.91 1.23 -4.72
CA VAL A 46 3.51 2.64 -4.86
C VAL A 46 3.70 3.13 -6.31
N ILE A 47 4.84 2.82 -6.94
CA ILE A 47 5.08 3.17 -8.35
C ILE A 47 4.06 2.47 -9.27
N ALA A 48 3.72 1.21 -9.01
CA ALA A 48 2.70 0.49 -9.77
C ALA A 48 1.31 1.13 -9.62
N ALA A 49 0.93 1.50 -8.39
CA ALA A 49 -0.33 2.19 -8.12
C ALA A 49 -0.40 3.55 -8.82
N ARG A 50 0.70 4.33 -8.82
CA ARG A 50 0.81 5.58 -9.57
C ARG A 50 0.58 5.37 -11.07
N ARG A 51 1.17 4.32 -11.65
CA ARG A 51 0.99 4.01 -13.08
C ARG A 51 -0.46 3.61 -13.40
N ALA A 52 -1.08 2.77 -12.58
CA ALA A 52 -2.48 2.36 -12.74
C ALA A 52 -3.45 3.55 -12.58
N ALA A 53 -3.19 4.43 -11.60
CA ALA A 53 -3.97 5.66 -11.45
C ALA A 53 -3.86 6.58 -12.68
N GLY A 54 -2.70 6.62 -13.34
CA GLY A 54 -2.50 7.34 -14.60
C GLY A 54 -3.38 6.86 -15.76
N SER A 55 -3.91 5.64 -15.70
CA SER A 55 -4.90 5.12 -16.65
C SER A 55 -6.34 5.17 -16.13
N GLY A 56 -6.59 5.85 -15.01
CA GLY A 56 -7.91 5.95 -14.38
C GLY A 56 -8.34 4.73 -13.57
N ALA A 57 -7.42 3.79 -13.28
CA ALA A 57 -7.74 2.61 -12.48
C ALA A 57 -7.56 2.87 -10.98
N SER A 58 -8.56 2.53 -10.18
CA SER A 58 -8.43 2.43 -8.73
C SER A 58 -7.53 1.25 -8.37
N THR A 59 -6.61 1.43 -7.43
CA THR A 59 -5.64 0.41 -7.02
C THR A 59 -5.73 0.20 -5.52
N VAL A 60 -5.80 -1.05 -5.08
CA VAL A 60 -5.76 -1.38 -3.64
C VAL A 60 -4.50 -2.16 -3.30
N ILE A 61 -3.80 -1.74 -2.24
CA ILE A 61 -2.67 -2.48 -1.66
C ILE A 61 -3.14 -3.20 -0.39
N ALA A 62 -3.26 -4.52 -0.44
CA ALA A 62 -3.69 -5.35 0.69
C ALA A 62 -2.66 -6.42 1.09
N TRP A 63 -2.85 -7.05 2.26
CA TRP A 63 -1.98 -8.13 2.71
C TRP A 63 -2.46 -9.46 2.14
N GLY A 64 -1.66 -10.10 1.28
CA GLY A 64 -2.07 -11.34 0.60
C GLY A 64 -2.23 -12.57 1.50
N ARG A 65 -1.89 -12.48 2.80
CA ARG A 65 -2.15 -13.56 3.78
C ARG A 65 -3.50 -13.41 4.48
N GLU A 66 -4.20 -12.30 4.26
CA GLU A 66 -5.53 -12.09 4.79
C GLU A 66 -6.50 -13.10 4.14
N PRO A 67 -7.28 -13.88 4.92
CA PRO A 67 -8.25 -14.81 4.37
C PRO A 67 -9.27 -14.10 3.49
N ASP A 68 -9.55 -14.70 2.32
CA ASP A 68 -10.53 -14.21 1.34
C ASP A 68 -10.35 -12.74 0.92
N VAL A 69 -9.10 -12.25 0.94
CA VAL A 69 -8.77 -10.82 0.75
C VAL A 69 -9.41 -10.22 -0.50
N LEU A 70 -9.43 -10.93 -1.63
CA LEU A 70 -10.00 -10.41 -2.87
C LEU A 70 -11.52 -10.28 -2.79
N VAL A 71 -12.21 -11.27 -2.20
CA VAL A 71 -13.68 -11.25 -2.06
C VAL A 71 -14.11 -10.15 -1.10
N ARG A 72 -13.38 -9.98 0.00
CA ARG A 72 -13.67 -8.95 1.01
C ARG A 72 -13.43 -7.54 0.47
N LEU A 73 -12.36 -7.36 -0.32
CA LEU A 73 -12.11 -6.08 -1.00
C LEU A 73 -13.20 -5.72 -2.02
N THR A 74 -13.69 -6.68 -2.80
CA THR A 74 -14.77 -6.40 -3.78
C THR A 74 -16.12 -6.11 -3.12
N GLN A 75 -16.29 -6.51 -1.85
CA GLN A 75 -17.43 -6.12 -1.00
C GLN A 75 -17.27 -4.74 -0.35
N GLY A 76 -16.14 -4.06 -0.57
CA GLY A 76 -15.88 -2.72 -0.02
C GLY A 76 -15.31 -2.72 1.40
N GLU A 77 -14.83 -3.86 1.89
CA GLU A 77 -14.22 -3.92 3.22
C GLU A 77 -12.86 -3.19 3.25
N PRO A 78 -12.59 -2.32 4.25
CA PRO A 78 -11.37 -1.52 4.31
C PRO A 78 -10.17 -2.32 4.85
N ILE A 79 -9.82 -3.43 4.20
CA ILE A 79 -8.71 -4.34 4.59
C ILE A 79 -7.42 -4.09 3.79
N GLY A 80 -7.31 -2.89 3.22
CA GLY A 80 -6.21 -2.46 2.36
C GLY A 80 -6.12 -0.94 2.32
N SER A 81 -5.23 -0.44 1.47
CA SER A 81 -5.09 1.00 1.20
C SER A 81 -5.52 1.27 -0.23
N LEU A 82 -6.45 2.20 -0.41
CA LEU A 82 -6.96 2.66 -1.71
C LEU A 82 -6.16 3.84 -2.27
#